data_AF-A0AAD3YJI1-F1
#
_entry.id   AF-A0AAD3YJI1-F1
#
_cell.length_a   1.000
_cell.length_b   1.000
_cell.length_c   1.000
_cell.angle_alpha   90.00
_cell.angle_beta   90.00
_cell.angle_gamma   90.00
#
_symmetry.space_group_name_H-M   'P 1'
#
loop_
_entity.id
_entity.type
_entity.pdbx_description
1 polymer ?
#
loop_
_entity_poly.entity_id
_entity_poly.type
_entity_poly.pdbx_seq_one_letter_code
_entity_poly.pdbx_strand_id
1 'polypeptide(L)'
;MKQRDHLQRRLAQSQPMIRWVEQQVSARKLPRMLAFLPLIESSYRLDVVSTAGAAGPWQLMPDTAERFSIPMMPSFDGRYSLPLATDAALSYLSWLHQFFGQDWLLALAAYNAGEGRVLKAVLNAGTHNVWELQLPTETRLYVARFIALAQLLDRAEQHQLTLPPWQAGENIQVAMHPGSCSLLQWAMTKGVAMNEASRWNPAWQLPDAPGITNCPIVYSRGGSPAPTHQNSKLVFRKAVSLESLHDPLLLQAARGLDMSRGKIKLDALQDPLGLDTRRPPLLP
;
A
#
# COMPACT_ATOMS: atom_id res chain seq x y z
N MET A 1 -5.27 -16.88 -17.14
CA MET A 1 -4.28 -15.82 -16.78
C MET A 1 -3.15 -16.50 -15.99
N LYS A 2 -1.90 -16.54 -16.51
CA LYS A 2 -0.82 -17.42 -16.01
C LYS A 2 -0.44 -17.26 -14.52
N GLN A 3 -0.79 -16.14 -13.89
CA GLN A 3 -0.42 -15.88 -12.49
C GLN A 3 -1.65 -15.55 -11.61
N ARG A 4 -2.86 -15.91 -12.06
CA ARG A 4 -4.11 -15.80 -11.30
C ARG A 4 -3.96 -16.31 -9.87
N ASP A 5 -3.39 -17.52 -9.73
CA ASP A 5 -3.16 -18.17 -8.43
C ASP A 5 -2.25 -17.35 -7.52
N HIS A 6 -1.31 -16.59 -8.07
CA HIS A 6 -0.45 -15.71 -7.30
C HIS A 6 -1.26 -14.56 -6.69
N LEU A 7 -2.03 -13.82 -7.51
CA LEU A 7 -2.89 -12.74 -7.03
C LEU A 7 -3.90 -13.24 -6.00
N GLN A 8 -4.56 -14.39 -6.23
CA GLN A 8 -5.50 -14.97 -5.28
C GLN A 8 -4.83 -15.30 -3.95
N ARG A 9 -3.64 -15.93 -3.96
CA ARG A 9 -2.89 -16.18 -2.74
C ARG A 9 -2.53 -14.90 -2.01
N ARG A 10 -2.10 -13.86 -2.71
CA ARG A 10 -1.78 -12.56 -2.09
C ARG A 10 -3.01 -11.89 -1.51
N LEU A 11 -4.13 -11.87 -2.23
CA LEU A 11 -5.40 -11.33 -1.72
C LEU A 11 -5.86 -12.06 -0.45
N ALA A 12 -5.78 -13.39 -0.44
CA ALA A 12 -6.15 -14.19 0.73
C ALA A 12 -5.22 -13.95 1.93
N GLN A 13 -3.90 -13.94 1.72
CA GLN A 13 -2.92 -13.68 2.78
C GLN A 13 -3.04 -12.28 3.37
N SER A 14 -3.31 -11.29 2.52
CA SER A 14 -3.39 -9.89 2.93
C SER A 14 -4.79 -9.49 3.40
N GLN A 15 -5.78 -10.39 3.31
CA GLN A 15 -7.18 -10.10 3.61
C GLN A 15 -7.40 -9.41 4.96
N PRO A 16 -6.82 -9.86 6.10
CA PRO A 16 -7.05 -9.19 7.38
C PRO A 16 -6.55 -7.74 7.40
N MET A 17 -5.42 -7.46 6.75
CA MET A 17 -4.88 -6.10 6.63
C MET A 17 -5.70 -5.26 5.66
N ILE A 18 -6.11 -5.81 4.51
CA ILE A 18 -6.98 -5.12 3.54
C ILE A 18 -8.29 -4.69 4.23
N ARG A 19 -8.92 -5.56 5.00
CA ARG A 19 -10.15 -5.24 5.75
C ARG A 19 -9.94 -4.09 6.73
N TRP A 20 -8.84 -4.13 7.49
CA TRP A 20 -8.53 -3.08 8.45
C TRP A 20 -8.22 -1.74 7.75
N VAL A 21 -7.43 -1.75 6.68
CA VAL A 21 -7.14 -0.55 5.89
C VAL A 21 -8.41 0.00 5.23
N GLU A 22 -9.29 -0.86 4.72
CA GLU A 22 -10.57 -0.45 4.13
C GLU A 22 -11.46 0.28 5.15
N GLN A 23 -11.46 -0.14 6.42
CA GLN A 23 -12.13 0.60 7.50
C GLN A 23 -11.53 2.00 7.68
N GLN A 24 -10.20 2.15 7.62
CA GLN A 24 -9.54 3.46 7.72
C GLN A 24 -9.86 4.36 6.51
N VAL A 25 -9.86 3.80 5.31
CA VAL A 25 -10.23 4.47 4.06
C VAL A 25 -11.68 4.95 4.11
N SER A 26 -12.60 4.07 4.50
CA SER A 26 -14.03 4.35 4.63
C SER A 26 -14.31 5.39 5.71
N ALA A 27 -13.62 5.35 6.85
CA ALA A 27 -13.74 6.36 7.91
C ALA A 27 -13.37 7.77 7.44
N ARG A 28 -12.46 7.89 6.47
CA ARG A 28 -12.05 9.15 5.83
C ARG A 28 -12.91 9.54 4.63
N LYS A 29 -13.93 8.74 4.28
CA LYS A 29 -14.76 8.90 3.08
C LYS A 29 -13.92 8.92 1.79
N LEU A 30 -12.81 8.18 1.78
CA LEU A 30 -11.96 8.01 0.62
C LEU A 30 -12.44 6.85 -0.26
N PRO A 31 -12.06 6.80 -1.55
CA PRO A 31 -12.40 5.67 -2.41
C PRO A 31 -11.88 4.35 -1.84
N ARG A 32 -12.80 3.40 -1.62
CA ARG A 32 -12.50 2.09 -0.99
C ARG A 32 -11.37 1.33 -1.68
N MET A 33 -11.24 1.51 -3.00
CA MET A 33 -10.19 0.89 -3.81
C MET A 33 -8.76 1.29 -3.38
N LEU A 34 -8.58 2.43 -2.71
CA LEU A 34 -7.28 2.81 -2.14
C LEU A 34 -6.78 1.82 -1.08
N ALA A 35 -7.67 1.04 -0.47
CA ALA A 35 -7.27 -0.05 0.42
C ALA A 35 -6.47 -1.15 -0.31
N PHE A 36 -6.45 -1.18 -1.64
CA PHE A 36 -5.65 -2.13 -2.40
C PHE A 36 -4.29 -1.55 -2.83
N LEU A 37 -4.01 -0.27 -2.59
CA LEU A 37 -2.73 0.33 -2.99
C LEU A 37 -1.51 -0.36 -2.34
N PRO A 38 -1.51 -0.76 -1.06
CA PRO A 38 -0.40 -1.51 -0.47
C PRO A 38 -0.15 -2.87 -1.15
N LEU A 39 -1.14 -3.43 -1.86
CA LEU A 39 -0.96 -4.64 -2.65
C LEU A 39 -0.02 -4.39 -3.85
N ILE A 40 -0.11 -3.20 -4.45
CA ILE A 40 0.75 -2.78 -5.56
C ILE A 40 2.15 -2.39 -5.06
N GLU A 41 2.22 -1.72 -3.90
CA GLU A 41 3.47 -1.21 -3.34
C GLU A 41 4.40 -2.30 -2.80
N SER A 42 3.87 -3.15 -1.93
CA SER A 42 4.65 -4.13 -1.15
C SER A 42 4.05 -5.52 -1.19
N SER A 43 2.90 -5.66 -1.88
CA SER A 43 2.00 -6.77 -1.72
C SER A 43 1.60 -7.00 -0.25
N TYR A 44 1.38 -5.89 0.49
CA TYR A 44 1.04 -5.86 1.91
C TYR A 44 2.12 -6.44 2.85
N ARG A 45 3.37 -6.50 2.41
CA ARG A 45 4.46 -6.90 3.30
C ARG A 45 4.80 -5.76 4.25
N LEU A 46 4.85 -6.06 5.54
CA LEU A 46 5.12 -5.06 6.58
C LEU A 46 6.61 -4.77 6.75
N ASP A 47 7.49 -5.67 6.33
CA ASP A 47 8.93 -5.72 6.65
C ASP A 47 9.83 -5.52 5.41
N VAL A 48 9.42 -4.66 4.48
CA VAL A 48 10.13 -4.43 3.21
C VAL A 48 10.71 -3.04 3.08
N VAL A 49 11.87 -2.95 2.44
CA VAL A 49 12.49 -1.69 2.01
C VAL A 49 12.93 -1.81 0.56
N SER A 50 12.64 -0.79 -0.25
CA SER A 50 13.10 -0.72 -1.64
C SER A 50 14.57 -0.31 -1.72
N THR A 51 15.17 -0.46 -2.90
CA THR A 51 16.53 0.02 -3.17
C THR A 51 16.65 1.55 -3.04
N ALA A 52 15.55 2.28 -3.22
CA ALA A 52 15.50 3.73 -3.05
C ALA A 52 15.25 4.16 -1.59
N GLY A 53 14.96 3.21 -0.67
CA GLY A 53 14.73 3.49 0.75
C GLY A 53 13.27 3.65 1.15
N ALA A 54 12.32 3.40 0.24
CA ALA A 54 10.89 3.35 0.54
C ALA A 54 10.56 2.14 1.42
N ALA A 55 9.80 2.30 2.52
CA ALA A 55 9.65 1.25 3.52
C ALA A 55 8.20 0.89 3.88
N GLY A 56 8.01 -0.37 4.31
CA GLY A 56 6.77 -0.89 4.85
C GLY A 56 5.66 -1.12 3.82
N PRO A 57 4.41 -1.32 4.30
CA PRO A 57 3.30 -1.73 3.45
C PRO A 57 2.96 -0.71 2.36
N TRP A 58 3.11 0.58 2.67
CA TRP A 58 2.80 1.70 1.79
C TRP A 58 4.01 2.22 1.02
N GLN A 59 5.19 1.62 1.20
CA GLN A 59 6.45 2.06 0.59
C GLN A 59 6.67 3.58 0.73
N LEU A 60 6.61 4.08 1.97
CA LEU A 60 6.82 5.50 2.23
C LEU A 60 8.32 5.84 2.20
N MET A 61 8.67 6.90 1.46
CA MET A 61 10.00 7.51 1.51
C MET A 61 10.22 8.19 2.87
N PRO A 62 11.47 8.30 3.37
CA PRO A 62 11.77 8.97 4.63
C PRO A 62 11.18 10.39 4.71
N ASP A 63 11.42 11.22 3.69
CA ASP A 63 10.94 12.61 3.65
C ASP A 63 9.40 12.70 3.72
N THR A 64 8.71 11.77 3.05
CA THR A 64 7.24 11.68 3.13
C THR A 64 6.79 11.26 4.52
N ALA A 65 7.45 10.26 5.10
CA ALA A 65 7.14 9.78 6.44
C ALA A 65 7.34 10.88 7.49
N GLU A 66 8.43 11.64 7.40
CA GLU A 66 8.70 12.80 8.26
C GLU A 66 7.65 13.90 8.09
N ARG A 67 7.30 14.26 6.85
CA ARG A 67 6.26 15.25 6.55
C ARG A 67 4.92 14.91 7.21
N PHE A 68 4.59 13.62 7.31
CA PHE A 68 3.37 13.13 7.95
C PHE A 68 3.61 12.58 9.36
N SER A 69 4.65 13.07 10.04
CA SER A 69 4.93 12.85 11.47
C SER A 69 5.07 11.39 11.88
N ILE A 70 5.55 10.53 10.98
CA ILE A 70 5.91 9.16 11.34
C ILE A 70 7.22 9.19 12.16
N PRO A 71 7.24 8.64 13.38
CA PRO A 71 8.47 8.55 14.16
C PRO A 71 9.45 7.56 13.51
N MET A 72 10.68 8.02 13.32
CA MET A 72 11.79 7.23 12.78
C MET A 72 13.03 7.44 13.65
N MET A 73 13.43 6.38 14.38
CA MET A 73 14.61 6.30 15.23
C MET A 73 15.28 4.93 15.04
N PRO A 74 16.54 4.75 15.45
CA PRO A 74 17.22 3.45 15.31
C PRO A 74 16.48 2.26 15.93
N SER A 75 15.71 2.48 17.00
CA SER A 75 14.91 1.45 17.68
C SER A 75 13.51 1.28 17.09
N PHE A 76 13.01 2.23 16.30
CA PHE A 76 11.64 2.25 15.81
C PHE A 76 11.52 3.00 14.48
N ASP A 77 11.06 2.32 13.44
CA ASP A 77 10.71 2.95 12.16
C ASP A 77 9.21 2.74 11.88
N GLY A 78 8.44 3.79 12.12
CA GLY A 78 6.99 3.77 12.00
C GLY A 78 6.49 3.52 10.58
N ARG A 79 7.34 3.58 9.55
CA ARG A 79 6.95 3.23 8.17
C ARG A 79 6.59 1.75 8.04
N TYR A 80 7.14 0.89 8.88
CA TYR A 80 6.79 -0.52 8.94
C TYR A 80 5.55 -0.80 9.82
N SER A 81 5.05 0.21 10.55
CA SER A 81 3.82 0.08 11.36
C SER A 81 2.60 0.25 10.44
N LEU A 82 1.80 -0.81 10.26
CA LEU A 82 0.60 -0.74 9.41
C LEU A 82 -0.30 0.45 9.78
N PRO A 83 -0.59 0.73 11.07
CA PRO A 83 -1.45 1.86 11.40
C PRO A 83 -0.83 3.24 11.14
N LEU A 84 0.43 3.47 11.53
CA LEU A 84 1.08 4.76 11.31
C LEU A 84 1.30 5.04 9.82
N ALA A 85 1.77 4.04 9.06
CA ALA A 85 1.98 4.17 7.63
C ALA A 85 0.67 4.37 6.87
N THR A 86 -0.42 3.71 7.29
CA THR A 86 -1.75 3.92 6.70
C THR A 86 -2.27 5.32 6.97
N ASP A 87 -2.10 5.82 8.19
CA ASP A 87 -2.52 7.18 8.53
C ASP A 87 -1.82 8.21 7.64
N ALA A 88 -0.49 8.13 7.56
CA ALA A 88 0.33 9.02 6.75
C ALA A 88 0.04 8.90 5.26
N ALA A 89 -0.03 7.68 4.71
CA ALA A 89 -0.25 7.47 3.28
C ALA A 89 -1.63 7.97 2.84
N LEU A 90 -2.68 7.72 3.63
CA LEU A 90 -4.02 8.23 3.31
C LEU A 90 -4.10 9.75 3.46
N SER A 91 -3.39 10.34 4.42
CA SER A 91 -3.26 11.80 4.55
C SER A 91 -2.54 12.40 3.34
N TYR A 92 -1.47 11.75 2.88
CA TYR A 92 -0.72 12.17 1.69
C TYR A 92 -1.56 12.06 0.42
N LEU A 93 -2.22 10.93 0.19
CA LEU A 93 -3.12 10.72 -0.96
C LEU A 93 -4.27 11.73 -0.96
N SER A 94 -4.85 12.04 0.20
CA SER A 94 -5.89 13.06 0.31
C SER A 94 -5.38 14.45 -0.06
N TRP A 95 -4.19 14.80 0.41
CA TRP A 95 -3.53 16.05 0.05
C TRP A 95 -3.21 16.12 -1.44
N LEU A 96 -2.64 15.06 -2.03
CA LEU A 96 -2.35 14.96 -3.46
C LEU A 96 -3.61 15.11 -4.31
N HIS A 97 -4.69 14.44 -3.91
CA HIS A 97 -5.98 14.55 -4.59
C HIS A 97 -6.47 16.00 -4.61
N GLN A 98 -6.42 16.71 -3.48
CA GLN A 98 -6.77 18.13 -3.44
C GLN A 98 -5.81 18.99 -4.26
N PHE A 99 -4.51 18.73 -4.16
CA PHE A 99 -3.45 19.47 -4.84
C PHE A 99 -3.60 19.41 -6.37
N PHE A 100 -4.01 18.26 -6.92
CA PHE A 100 -4.27 18.08 -8.35
C PHE A 100 -5.74 18.33 -8.75
N GLY A 101 -6.48 19.12 -7.97
CA GLY A 101 -7.82 19.56 -8.35
C GLY A 101 -8.87 18.43 -8.34
N GLN A 102 -8.74 17.50 -7.39
CA GLN A 102 -9.57 16.30 -7.26
C GLN A 102 -9.37 15.28 -8.39
N ASP A 103 -8.15 15.17 -8.92
CA ASP A 103 -7.78 14.16 -9.90
C ASP A 103 -6.98 13.02 -9.24
N TRP A 104 -7.61 11.86 -9.11
CA TRP A 104 -6.96 10.70 -8.51
C TRP A 104 -5.88 10.07 -9.39
N LEU A 105 -5.97 10.16 -10.72
CA LEU A 105 -4.95 9.58 -11.59
C LEU A 105 -3.65 10.37 -11.46
N LEU A 106 -3.74 11.70 -11.36
CA LEU A 106 -2.60 12.55 -11.04
C LEU A 106 -2.11 12.34 -9.60
N ALA A 107 -3.02 12.17 -8.63
CA ALA A 107 -2.63 11.85 -7.26
C ALA A 107 -1.85 10.52 -7.17
N LEU A 108 -2.30 9.47 -7.85
CA LEU A 108 -1.60 8.19 -7.92
C LEU A 108 -0.24 8.31 -8.63
N ALA A 109 -0.19 9.06 -9.74
CA ALA A 109 1.07 9.33 -10.42
C ALA A 109 2.07 10.07 -9.52
N ALA A 110 1.58 11.04 -8.73
CA ALA A 110 2.40 11.84 -7.83
C ALA A 110 2.82 11.08 -6.58
N TYR A 111 1.99 10.16 -6.08
CA TYR A 111 2.37 9.26 -5.00
C TYR A 111 3.59 8.42 -5.39
N ASN A 112 3.62 7.91 -6.63
CA ASN A 112 4.73 7.13 -7.15
C ASN A 112 5.96 7.97 -7.53
N ALA A 113 5.76 9.11 -8.20
CA ALA A 113 6.84 9.84 -8.88
C ALA A 113 7.29 11.13 -8.17
N GLY A 114 6.57 11.54 -7.12
CA GLY A 114 6.68 12.83 -6.45
C GLY A 114 5.78 13.90 -7.10
N GLU A 115 5.15 14.72 -6.28
CA GLU A 115 4.22 15.77 -6.69
C GLU A 115 4.88 16.83 -7.59
N GLY A 116 6.13 17.20 -7.33
CA GLY A 116 6.85 18.20 -8.12
C GLY A 116 7.12 17.74 -9.55
N ARG A 117 7.37 16.44 -9.75
CA ARG A 117 7.58 15.86 -11.08
C ARG A 117 6.28 15.87 -11.89
N VAL A 118 5.18 15.47 -11.26
CA VAL A 118 3.86 15.45 -11.93
C VAL A 118 3.38 16.87 -12.22
N LEU A 119 3.51 17.80 -11.27
CA LEU A 119 3.18 19.20 -11.48
C LEU A 119 3.95 19.78 -12.67
N LYS A 120 5.27 19.56 -12.74
CA LYS A 120 6.08 20.02 -13.87
C LYS A 120 5.60 19.44 -15.20
N ALA A 121 5.22 18.16 -15.23
CA ALA A 121 4.69 17.53 -16.43
C ALA A 121 3.34 18.14 -16.86
N VAL A 122 2.44 18.39 -15.90
CA VAL A 122 1.14 19.05 -16.12
C VAL A 122 1.34 20.46 -16.69
N LEU A 123 2.19 21.28 -16.06
CA LEU A 123 2.45 22.65 -16.48
C LEU A 123 3.06 22.73 -17.89
N ASN A 124 3.98 21.81 -18.21
CA ASN A 124 4.60 21.76 -19.53
C ASN A 124 3.64 21.32 -20.64
N ALA A 125 2.72 20.40 -20.34
CA ALA A 125 1.81 19.84 -21.32
C ALA A 125 0.49 20.62 -21.46
N GLY A 126 0.14 21.45 -20.47
CA GLY A 126 -1.11 22.21 -20.45
C GLY A 126 -2.37 21.33 -20.33
N THR A 127 -2.22 20.11 -19.81
CA THR A 127 -3.29 19.11 -19.69
C THR A 127 -3.16 18.38 -18.35
N HIS A 128 -4.28 17.93 -17.81
CA HIS A 128 -4.33 17.06 -16.61
C HIS A 128 -4.46 15.58 -17.00
N ASN A 129 -4.54 15.27 -18.29
CA ASN A 129 -4.62 13.90 -18.75
C ASN A 129 -3.28 13.18 -18.51
N VAL A 130 -3.23 12.31 -17.50
CA VAL A 130 -2.02 11.56 -17.11
C VAL A 130 -1.38 10.79 -18.28
N TRP A 131 -2.17 10.39 -19.28
CA TRP A 131 -1.71 9.64 -20.45
C TRP A 131 -1.00 10.51 -21.49
N GLU A 132 -1.27 11.81 -21.48
CA GLU A 132 -0.63 12.82 -22.33
C GLU A 132 0.63 13.41 -21.68
N LEU A 133 0.84 13.16 -20.37
CA LEU A 133 1.98 13.70 -19.64
C LEU A 133 3.28 12.95 -19.94
N GLN A 134 4.36 13.74 -20.06
CA GLN A 134 5.74 13.25 -20.14
C GLN A 134 6.20 12.73 -18.77
N LEU A 135 5.71 11.55 -18.38
CA LEU A 135 6.04 10.87 -17.13
C LEU A 135 6.90 9.61 -17.37
N PRO A 136 7.73 9.19 -16.39
CA PRO A 136 8.44 7.93 -16.46
C PRO A 136 7.51 6.77 -16.78
N THR A 137 8.00 5.81 -17.57
CA THR A 137 7.23 4.61 -17.92
C THR A 137 6.77 3.85 -16.66
N GLU A 138 7.60 3.80 -15.62
CA GLU A 138 7.24 3.19 -14.33
C GLU A 138 6.00 3.85 -13.71
N THR A 139 5.91 5.18 -13.71
CA THR A 139 4.78 5.94 -13.17
C THR A 139 3.50 5.73 -13.98
N ARG A 140 3.58 5.75 -15.32
CA ARG A 140 2.41 5.47 -16.17
C ARG A 140 1.92 4.04 -15.99
N LEU A 141 2.86 3.09 -15.86
CA LEU A 141 2.53 1.71 -15.53
C LEU A 141 1.91 1.62 -14.15
N TYR A 142 2.44 2.29 -13.13
CA TYR A 142 1.88 2.30 -11.78
C TYR A 142 0.39 2.68 -11.76
N VAL A 143 0.03 3.77 -12.44
CA VAL A 143 -1.37 4.18 -12.60
C VAL A 143 -2.17 3.08 -13.31
N ALA A 144 -1.70 2.61 -14.48
CA ALA A 144 -2.39 1.56 -15.24
C ALA A 144 -2.58 0.26 -14.45
N ARG A 145 -1.61 -0.12 -13.60
CA ARG A 145 -1.69 -1.30 -12.72
C ARG A 145 -2.82 -1.15 -11.70
N PHE A 146 -3.01 0.05 -11.15
CA PHE A 146 -4.11 0.33 -10.23
C PHE A 146 -5.47 0.24 -10.92
N ILE A 147 -5.60 0.83 -12.12
CA ILE A 147 -6.83 0.71 -12.92
C ILE A 147 -7.13 -0.76 -13.25
N ALA A 148 -6.11 -1.52 -13.70
CA ALA A 148 -6.26 -2.92 -14.04
C ALA A 148 -6.67 -3.75 -12.81
N LEU A 149 -6.09 -3.50 -11.63
CA LEU A 149 -6.48 -4.17 -10.41
C LEU A 149 -7.94 -3.86 -10.05
N ALA A 150 -8.38 -2.61 -10.17
CA ALA A 150 -9.78 -2.24 -9.93
C ALA A 150 -10.74 -3.01 -10.85
N GLN A 151 -10.44 -3.07 -12.15
CA GLN A 151 -11.25 -3.81 -13.12
C GLN A 151 -11.25 -5.33 -12.85
N LEU A 152 -10.10 -5.89 -12.46
CA LEU A 152 -9.99 -7.31 -12.12
C LEU A 152 -10.81 -7.66 -10.88
N LEU A 153 -10.88 -6.79 -9.88
CA LEU A 153 -11.67 -7.00 -8.68
C LEU A 153 -13.16 -6.80 -8.95
N ASP A 154 -13.53 -5.78 -9.73
CA ASP A 154 -14.93 -5.52 -10.14
C ASP A 154 -15.51 -6.68 -10.96
N ARG A 155 -14.72 -7.23 -11.88
CA ARG A 155 -15.13 -8.31 -12.79
C ARG A 155 -14.50 -9.66 -12.42
N ALA A 156 -14.29 -9.88 -11.13
CA ALA A 156 -13.56 -11.05 -10.63
C ALA A 156 -14.12 -12.38 -11.16
N GLU A 157 -15.45 -12.54 -11.18
CA GLU A 157 -16.12 -13.74 -11.70
C GLU A 157 -15.81 -13.98 -13.19
N GLN A 158 -15.91 -12.94 -14.02
CA GLN A 158 -15.61 -13.02 -15.46
C GLN A 158 -14.15 -13.41 -15.73
N HIS A 159 -13.24 -13.00 -14.84
CA HIS A 159 -11.82 -13.35 -14.92
C HIS A 159 -11.46 -14.66 -14.20
N GLN A 160 -12.47 -15.37 -13.66
CA GLN A 160 -12.36 -16.58 -12.85
C GLN A 160 -11.43 -16.37 -11.64
N LEU A 161 -11.47 -15.18 -11.05
CA LEU A 161 -10.73 -14.79 -9.87
C LEU A 161 -11.60 -15.04 -8.64
N THR A 162 -11.26 -16.05 -7.85
CA THR A 162 -11.82 -16.24 -6.51
C THR A 162 -11.28 -15.18 -5.57
N LEU A 163 -12.15 -14.28 -5.12
CA LEU A 163 -11.82 -13.30 -4.09
C LEU A 163 -11.92 -13.95 -2.69
N PRO A 164 -11.10 -13.52 -1.74
CA PRO A 164 -11.26 -13.96 -0.36
C PRO A 164 -12.60 -13.47 0.20
N PRO A 165 -13.18 -14.18 1.18
CA PRO A 165 -14.48 -13.82 1.73
C PRO A 165 -14.35 -12.57 2.60
N TRP A 166 -14.43 -11.38 2.01
CA TRP A 166 -14.10 -10.09 2.65
C TRP A 166 -14.77 -9.81 4.00
N GLN A 167 -15.89 -10.45 4.31
CA GLN A 167 -16.62 -10.31 5.58
C GLN A 167 -16.31 -11.41 6.62
N ALA A 168 -15.61 -12.46 6.22
CA ALA A 168 -15.27 -13.60 7.08
C ALA A 168 -13.79 -13.57 7.50
N GLY A 169 -13.46 -14.37 8.51
CA GLY A 169 -12.11 -14.52 9.05
C GLY A 169 -11.80 -13.57 10.21
N GLU A 170 -10.67 -13.83 10.86
CA GLU A 170 -10.19 -13.03 11.98
C GLU A 170 -9.73 -11.64 11.53
N ASN A 171 -10.12 -10.63 12.30
CA ASN A 171 -9.65 -9.27 12.11
C ASN A 171 -8.37 -9.04 12.91
N ILE A 172 -7.44 -8.31 12.30
CA ILE A 172 -6.39 -7.67 13.08
C ILE A 172 -7.01 -6.62 14.01
N GLN A 173 -6.45 -6.51 15.19
CA GLN A 173 -6.78 -5.50 16.19
C GLN A 173 -5.57 -4.60 16.38
N VAL A 174 -5.83 -3.34 16.70
CA VAL A 174 -4.80 -2.36 17.03
C VAL A 174 -5.02 -1.93 18.47
N ALA A 175 -4.03 -2.18 19.32
CA ALA A 175 -4.00 -1.66 20.69
C ALA A 175 -3.04 -0.47 20.74
N MET A 176 -3.52 0.66 21.25
CA MET A 176 -2.64 1.76 21.60
C MET A 176 -1.94 1.42 22.91
N HIS A 177 -0.61 1.51 22.94
CA HIS A 177 0.14 1.33 24.17
C HIS A 177 0.54 2.70 24.75
N PRO A 178 -0.20 3.21 25.77
CA PRO A 178 0.14 4.48 26.40
C PRO A 178 1.37 4.26 27.30
N GLY A 179 2.47 4.96 27.01
CA GLY A 179 3.73 4.86 27.77
C GLY A 179 4.95 4.62 26.89
N SER A 180 5.98 3.97 27.46
CA SER A 180 7.16 3.51 26.73
C SER A 180 6.73 2.47 25.68
N CYS A 181 7.04 2.70 24.40
CA CYS A 181 6.74 1.77 23.32
C CYS A 181 7.56 0.46 23.43
N SER A 182 7.24 -0.39 24.40
CA SER A 182 7.81 -1.71 24.61
C SER A 182 6.91 -2.78 24.00
N LEU A 183 7.35 -3.37 22.88
CA LEU A 183 6.66 -4.51 22.29
C LEU A 183 6.81 -5.74 23.21
N LEU A 184 7.96 -5.88 23.87
CA LEU A 184 8.24 -6.96 24.82
C LEU A 184 7.28 -6.95 25.99
N GLN A 185 7.14 -5.81 26.67
CA GLN A 185 6.25 -5.70 27.83
C GLN A 185 4.80 -5.96 27.44
N TRP A 186 4.36 -5.42 26.30
CA TRP A 186 3.03 -5.69 25.77
C TRP A 186 2.82 -7.19 25.52
N ALA A 187 3.76 -7.85 24.84
CA ALA A 187 3.67 -9.27 24.51
C ALA A 187 3.62 -10.14 25.76
N MET A 188 4.47 -9.88 26.75
CA MET A 188 4.45 -10.55 28.05
C MET A 188 3.11 -10.37 28.77
N THR A 189 2.57 -9.15 28.80
CA THR A 189 1.30 -8.82 29.45
C THR A 189 0.12 -9.51 28.76
N LYS A 190 0.19 -9.71 27.45
CA LYS A 190 -0.86 -10.36 26.64
C LYS A 190 -0.66 -11.87 26.49
N GLY A 191 0.45 -12.43 26.97
CA GLY A 191 0.79 -13.84 26.77
C GLY A 191 1.06 -14.20 25.30
N VAL A 192 1.53 -13.23 24.49
CA VAL A 192 1.84 -13.42 23.07
C VAL A 192 3.34 -13.70 22.91
N ALA A 193 3.70 -14.68 22.08
CA ALA A 193 5.09 -14.98 21.80
C ALA A 193 5.76 -13.84 21.01
N MET A 194 7.01 -13.51 21.33
CA MET A 194 7.70 -12.36 20.70
C MET A 194 7.88 -12.50 19.19
N ASN A 195 8.05 -13.71 18.67
CA ASN A 195 8.10 -13.95 17.22
C ASN A 195 6.78 -13.59 16.53
N GLU A 196 5.64 -13.89 17.16
CA GLU A 196 4.32 -13.52 16.66
C GLU A 196 4.08 -12.02 16.78
N ALA A 197 4.47 -11.41 17.91
CA ALA A 197 4.36 -9.97 18.11
C ALA A 197 5.19 -9.21 17.06
N SER A 198 6.47 -9.56 16.87
CA SER A 198 7.35 -8.90 15.90
C SER A 198 6.92 -9.12 14.45
N ARG A 199 6.32 -10.27 14.10
CA ARG A 199 5.79 -10.53 12.75
C ARG A 199 4.76 -9.49 12.32
N TRP A 200 3.89 -9.06 13.24
CA TRP A 200 2.86 -8.05 12.97
C TRP A 200 3.34 -6.62 13.22
N ASN A 201 4.46 -6.45 13.93
CA ASN A 201 4.96 -5.16 14.38
C ASN A 201 6.43 -4.92 14.03
N PRO A 202 6.82 -5.01 12.74
CA PRO A 202 8.20 -4.81 12.32
C PRO A 202 8.71 -3.37 12.47
N ALA A 203 7.86 -2.42 12.90
CA ALA A 203 8.29 -1.07 13.26
C ALA A 203 9.34 -1.07 14.37
N TRP A 204 9.22 -1.99 15.34
CA TRP A 204 10.20 -2.18 16.40
C TRP A 204 11.46 -2.87 15.85
N GLN A 205 12.52 -2.09 15.66
CA GLN A 205 13.85 -2.60 15.29
C GLN A 205 14.58 -3.18 16.51
N LEU A 206 14.21 -2.71 17.71
CA LEU A 206 14.56 -3.28 19.00
C LEU A 206 13.27 -3.59 19.78
N PRO A 207 13.28 -4.52 20.76
CA PRO A 207 12.09 -4.86 21.54
C PRO A 207 11.44 -3.66 22.24
N ASP A 208 12.25 -2.66 22.56
CA ASP A 208 11.85 -1.40 23.18
C ASP A 208 12.23 -0.21 22.30
N ALA A 209 11.33 0.76 22.19
CA ALA A 209 11.52 2.00 21.47
C ALA A 209 11.51 3.20 22.44
N PRO A 210 12.60 3.41 23.22
CA PRO A 210 12.67 4.52 24.17
C PRO A 210 12.59 5.85 23.43
N GLY A 211 11.79 6.79 23.94
CA GLY A 211 11.56 8.10 23.32
C GLY A 211 10.35 8.15 22.37
N ILE A 212 9.77 7.02 21.99
CA ILE A 212 8.46 6.98 21.31
C ILE A 212 7.36 6.70 22.33
N THR A 213 6.23 7.37 22.16
CA THR A 213 5.02 7.18 22.97
C THR A 213 3.83 6.87 22.08
N ASN A 214 2.78 6.28 22.65
CA ASN A 214 1.51 5.99 21.98
C ASN A 214 1.66 5.11 20.71
N CYS A 215 2.49 4.07 20.76
CA CYS A 215 2.66 3.20 19.62
C CYS A 215 1.45 2.27 19.41
N PRO A 216 0.97 2.14 18.17
CA PRO A 216 -0.03 1.16 17.83
C PRO A 216 0.61 -0.23 17.67
N ILE A 217 0.09 -1.21 18.40
CA ILE A 217 0.49 -2.63 18.30
C ILE A 217 -0.62 -3.42 17.61
N VAL A 218 -0.27 -4.09 16.52
CA VAL A 218 -1.13 -4.95 15.71
C VAL A 218 -1.08 -6.40 16.23
N TYR A 219 -2.24 -7.05 16.35
CA TYR A 219 -2.35 -8.46 16.76
C TYR A 219 -3.63 -9.12 16.21
N SER A 220 -3.67 -10.46 16.14
CA SER A 220 -4.89 -11.22 15.82
C SER A 220 -5.52 -11.80 17.09
N ARG A 221 -6.84 -11.97 17.10
CA ARG A 221 -7.58 -12.46 18.28
C ARG A 221 -7.63 -14.00 18.39
N GLY A 222 -7.18 -14.73 17.39
CA GLY A 222 -6.92 -16.17 17.48
C GLY A 222 -5.49 -16.41 17.98
N GLY A 223 -5.35 -17.19 19.04
CA GLY A 223 -4.05 -17.69 19.49
C GLY A 223 -3.26 -18.28 18.32
N SER A 224 -1.95 -18.13 18.39
CA SER A 224 -0.95 -18.48 17.38
C SER A 224 -1.36 -19.63 16.45
N PRO A 225 -1.15 -19.55 15.13
CA PRO A 225 -0.80 -20.78 14.43
C PRO A 225 0.48 -21.27 15.10
N ALA A 226 0.41 -22.46 15.71
CA ALA A 226 1.57 -23.10 16.31
C ALA A 226 2.75 -23.01 15.34
N PRO A 227 3.96 -22.66 15.81
CA PRO A 227 5.12 -22.69 14.94
C PRO A 227 5.27 -24.14 14.47
N THR A 228 5.00 -24.41 13.19
CA THR A 228 5.58 -25.57 12.54
C THR A 228 7.08 -25.38 12.68
N HIS A 229 7.69 -26.14 13.59
CA HIS A 229 9.12 -26.17 13.82
C HIS A 229 9.82 -26.52 12.50
N GLN A 230 10.24 -25.48 11.77
CA GLN A 230 11.37 -25.59 10.87
C GLN A 230 12.48 -24.78 11.48
N ASN A 231 13.53 -25.53 11.83
CA ASN A 231 14.75 -25.07 12.44
C ASN A 231 15.45 -24.09 11.49
N SER A 232 15.11 -22.80 11.53
CA SER A 232 15.77 -21.79 10.71
C SER A 232 16.68 -20.94 11.59
N LYS A 233 17.98 -21.23 11.52
CA LYS A 233 19.06 -20.32 11.94
C LYS A 233 18.72 -18.90 11.50
N LEU A 234 18.91 -17.91 12.38
CA LEU A 234 18.91 -16.50 12.02
C LEU A 234 19.98 -16.30 10.92
N VAL A 235 19.53 -16.16 9.68
CA VAL A 235 20.37 -15.72 8.57
C VAL A 235 19.92 -14.31 8.25
N PHE A 236 20.75 -13.33 8.60
CA PHE A 236 20.70 -11.99 8.00
C PHE A 236 20.86 -12.16 6.48
N ARG A 237 19.76 -12.25 5.74
CA ARG A 237 19.79 -12.26 4.28
C ARG A 237 19.70 -10.84 3.75
N LYS A 238 20.89 -10.35 3.42
CA LYS A 238 21.17 -9.35 2.39
C LYS A 238 20.40 -9.67 1.10
N ALA A 239 19.96 -8.60 0.44
CA ALA A 239 19.37 -8.52 -0.90
C ALA A 239 17.98 -9.16 -1.07
N VAL A 240 16.93 -8.35 -0.85
CA VAL A 240 15.64 -8.59 -1.50
C VAL A 240 15.82 -8.24 -2.98
N SER A 241 15.63 -9.26 -3.81
CA SER A 241 15.65 -9.25 -5.27
C SER A 241 14.70 -8.18 -5.85
N LEU A 242 15.09 -7.61 -7.00
CA LEU A 242 14.32 -6.67 -7.84
C LEU A 242 12.90 -7.17 -8.22
N GLU A 243 12.57 -8.43 -7.91
CA GLU A 243 11.24 -9.01 -8.03
C GLU A 243 10.20 -8.37 -7.08
N SER A 244 10.63 -7.65 -6.03
CA SER A 244 9.72 -6.94 -5.13
C SER A 244 9.24 -5.56 -5.63
N LEU A 245 9.72 -5.09 -6.78
CA LEU A 245 9.31 -3.80 -7.37
C LEU A 245 8.27 -3.94 -8.50
N HIS A 246 7.94 -5.17 -8.88
CA HIS A 246 7.25 -5.45 -10.12
C HIS A 246 6.49 -6.76 -9.97
N ASP A 247 5.27 -6.76 -9.40
CA ASP A 247 4.39 -7.93 -9.54
C ASP A 247 4.17 -8.17 -11.05
N PRO A 248 4.70 -9.27 -11.62
CA PRO A 248 4.65 -9.51 -13.05
C PRO A 248 3.22 -9.69 -13.57
N LEU A 249 2.22 -9.86 -12.69
CA LEU A 249 0.79 -9.84 -13.02
C LEU A 249 0.31 -8.50 -13.50
N LEU A 250 0.64 -7.47 -12.74
CA LEU A 250 0.24 -6.10 -13.03
C LEU A 250 0.97 -5.59 -14.27
N LEU A 251 2.20 -6.07 -14.52
CA LEU A 251 2.90 -5.85 -15.79
C LEU A 251 2.31 -6.61 -16.98
N GLN A 252 1.88 -7.87 -16.82
CA GLN A 252 1.30 -8.64 -17.92
C GLN A 252 -0.13 -8.21 -18.25
N ALA A 253 -0.94 -7.81 -17.27
CA ALA A 253 -2.23 -7.16 -17.53
C ALA A 253 -2.03 -5.84 -18.28
N ALA A 254 -1.04 -5.03 -17.89
CA ALA A 254 -0.65 -3.81 -18.62
C ALA A 254 -0.02 -4.07 -20.01
N ARG A 255 0.58 -5.26 -20.25
CA ARG A 255 1.12 -5.67 -21.55
C ARG A 255 0.07 -6.35 -22.45
N GLY A 256 -0.96 -6.98 -21.87
CA GLY A 256 -2.09 -7.61 -22.56
C GLY A 256 -3.19 -6.63 -22.94
N LEU A 257 -3.23 -5.48 -22.28
CA LEU A 257 -3.66 -4.23 -22.89
C LEU A 257 -2.61 -3.90 -23.95
N ASP A 258 -2.85 -4.29 -25.19
CA ASP A 258 -1.99 -3.86 -26.29
C ASP A 258 -2.14 -2.34 -26.48
N MET A 259 -1.31 -1.59 -25.75
CA MET A 259 -1.22 -0.11 -25.74
C MET A 259 -0.82 0.48 -27.10
N SER A 260 -0.61 -0.36 -28.13
CA SER A 260 -0.20 0.07 -29.47
C SER A 260 -1.06 -0.47 -30.61
N ARG A 261 -1.78 -1.59 -30.43
CA ARG A 261 -2.46 -2.31 -31.52
C ARG A 261 -3.79 -3.00 -31.16
N GLY A 262 -4.34 -2.85 -29.96
CA GLY A 262 -5.61 -3.51 -29.58
C GLY A 262 -6.68 -2.56 -29.05
N LYS A 263 -7.65 -2.18 -29.89
CA LYS A 263 -9.05 -1.70 -29.67
C LYS A 263 -9.52 -1.08 -28.31
N ILE A 264 -8.67 -0.69 -27.39
CA ILE A 264 -9.01 0.00 -26.14
C ILE A 264 -8.30 1.35 -26.20
N LYS A 265 -9.09 2.40 -26.46
CA LYS A 265 -8.63 3.79 -26.40
C LYS A 265 -8.48 4.17 -24.92
N LEU A 266 -7.27 4.57 -24.48
CA LEU A 266 -6.98 4.98 -23.10
C LEU A 266 -7.80 6.21 -22.68
N ASP A 267 -8.10 7.06 -23.66
CA ASP A 267 -9.05 8.16 -23.67
C ASP A 267 -10.51 7.75 -23.37
N ALA A 268 -10.81 6.45 -23.32
CA ALA A 268 -12.12 5.88 -23.01
C ALA A 268 -12.16 5.01 -21.73
N LEU A 269 -11.06 4.90 -20.98
CA LEU A 269 -11.08 4.24 -19.67
C LEU A 269 -11.67 5.19 -18.63
N GLN A 270 -12.91 4.93 -18.22
CA GLN A 270 -13.55 5.63 -17.11
C GLN A 270 -12.69 5.53 -15.85
N ASP A 271 -12.69 6.60 -15.06
CA ASP A 271 -12.00 6.65 -13.77
C ASP A 271 -12.41 5.43 -12.91
N PRO A 272 -11.49 4.52 -12.59
CA PRO A 272 -11.80 3.31 -11.82
C PRO A 272 -12.25 3.61 -10.38
N LEU A 273 -12.13 4.88 -9.93
CA LEU A 273 -12.59 5.34 -8.63
C LEU A 273 -14.00 5.97 -8.67
N GLY A 274 -14.62 6.03 -9.84
CA GLY A 274 -16.00 6.48 -10.01
C GLY A 274 -16.21 8.00 -10.00
N LEU A 275 -15.18 8.83 -10.21
CA LEU A 275 -15.35 10.29 -10.29
C LEU A 275 -15.48 10.74 -11.76
N ASP A 276 -16.65 10.47 -12.33
CA ASP A 276 -17.15 11.26 -13.46
C ASP A 276 -17.64 12.62 -12.94
N THR A 277 -16.77 13.38 -12.26
CA THR A 277 -17.05 14.76 -11.86
C THR A 277 -16.44 15.67 -12.90
N ARG A 278 -17.30 16.49 -13.53
CA ARG A 278 -16.92 17.55 -14.47
C ARG A 278 -15.68 18.26 -13.95
N ARG A 279 -14.58 18.10 -14.67
CA ARG A 279 -13.28 18.73 -14.37
C ARG A 279 -13.52 20.24 -14.32
N PRO A 280 -13.26 20.93 -13.19
CA PRO A 280 -13.37 22.38 -13.18
C PRO A 280 -12.33 22.96 -14.17
N PRO A 281 -12.70 23.98 -14.97
CA PRO A 281 -11.73 24.67 -15.79
C PRO A 281 -10.69 25.36 -14.90
N LEU A 282 -9.48 25.52 -15.45
CA LEU A 282 -8.37 26.21 -14.82
C LEU A 282 -8.85 27.55 -14.23
N LEU A 283 -8.53 27.81 -12.96
CA LEU A 283 -8.57 29.18 -12.46
C LEU A 283 -7.31 29.90 -12.99
N PRO A 284 -7.46 31.15 -13.49
CA PRO A 284 -6.37 31.92 -14.09
C PRO A 284 -5.27 32.28 -13.09
#